data_AF-A0A1F2YJF2-F1
#
_entry.id   AF-A0A1F2YJF2-F1
#
_cell.length_a   1.000
_cell.length_b   1.000
_cell.length_c   1.000
_cell.angle_alpha   90.00
_cell.angle_beta   90.00
_cell.angle_gamma   90.00
#
_symmetry.space_group_name_H-M   'P 1'
#
loop_
_entity.id
_entity.type
_entity.pdbx_description
1 polymer ?
#
loop_
_entity_poly.entity_id
_entity_poly.type
_entity_poly.pdbx_seq_one_letter_code
_entity_poly.pdbx_strand_id
1 'polypeptide(L)'
;MQHIIEEVGLSRGAVYDYFHNKEQLFQAVIEQEDENTWERLASLKGTQPLWPVLEQYILASEPDSPYNPEASKRTSVHVEYVIQGGHDEERRTWLLQRYEKFVTALLEVLQAGVASDEFHPVLPLDVIVRFVLSANDGMNLSVIAAGSEAIDYARQTQALRDFLFYALRPKTENSPR
;
A
#
# COMPACT_ATOMS: atom_id res chain seq x y z
N MET A 1 16.35 -3.79 -19.59
CA MET A 1 17.79 -4.03 -19.52
C MET A 1 18.53 -2.96 -20.28
N GLN A 2 18.61 -2.94 -21.63
CA GLN A 2 19.47 -1.95 -22.32
C GLN A 2 19.24 -0.48 -21.90
N HIS A 3 18.02 0.05 -22.00
CA HIS A 3 17.73 1.43 -21.57
C HIS A 3 18.01 1.65 -20.07
N ILE A 4 17.79 0.64 -19.22
CA ILE A 4 18.07 0.73 -17.78
C ILE A 4 19.57 0.83 -17.55
N ILE A 5 20.36 -0.01 -18.23
CA ILE A 5 21.83 -0.03 -18.14
C ILE A 5 22.41 1.32 -18.59
N GLU A 6 21.87 1.89 -19.67
CA GLU A 6 22.25 3.21 -20.17
C GLU A 6 21.93 4.31 -19.16
N GLU A 7 20.74 4.27 -18.55
CA GLU A 7 20.29 5.27 -17.58
C GLU A 7 21.08 5.24 -16.27
N VAL A 8 21.36 4.04 -15.72
CA VAL A 8 22.08 3.91 -14.44
C VAL A 8 23.60 4.10 -14.57
N GLY A 9 24.14 4.15 -15.80
CA GLY A 9 25.56 4.36 -16.06
C GLY A 9 26.49 3.22 -15.58
N LEU A 10 25.93 2.06 -15.20
CA LEU A 10 26.69 0.89 -14.79
C LEU A 10 27.09 0.03 -15.99
N SER A 11 28.13 -0.79 -15.81
CA SER A 11 28.50 -1.77 -16.84
C SER A 11 27.38 -2.80 -17.00
N ARG A 12 27.25 -3.35 -18.22
CA ARG A 12 26.29 -4.44 -18.49
C ARG A 12 26.51 -5.62 -17.55
N GLY A 13 27.77 -6.01 -17.30
CA GLY A 13 28.12 -7.09 -16.37
C GLY A 13 27.64 -6.78 -14.95
N ALA A 14 27.92 -5.58 -14.46
CA ALA A 14 27.52 -5.16 -13.11
C ALA A 14 26.00 -5.22 -12.90
N VAL A 15 25.17 -4.84 -13.88
CA VAL A 15 23.69 -4.95 -13.74
C VAL A 15 23.24 -6.41 -13.74
N TYR A 16 23.83 -7.26 -14.58
CA TYR A 16 23.49 -8.68 -14.65
C TYR A 16 24.01 -9.51 -13.46
N ASP A 17 24.99 -9.00 -12.72
CA ASP A 17 25.43 -9.59 -11.44
C ASP A 17 24.32 -9.55 -10.38
N TYR A 18 23.40 -8.57 -10.45
CA TYR A 18 22.28 -8.44 -9.52
C TYR A 18 20.95 -8.89 -10.10
N PHE A 19 20.70 -8.64 -11.39
CA PHE A 19 19.40 -8.88 -12.02
C PHE A 19 19.53 -9.62 -13.34
N HIS A 20 19.03 -10.85 -13.39
CA HIS A 20 19.07 -11.71 -14.57
C HIS A 20 18.11 -11.24 -15.68
N ASN A 21 17.01 -10.58 -15.33
CA ASN A 21 16.03 -10.09 -16.29
C ASN A 21 15.30 -8.83 -15.77
N LYS A 22 14.46 -8.22 -16.63
CA LYS A 22 13.69 -7.01 -16.27
C LYS A 22 12.67 -7.27 -15.17
N GLU A 23 12.13 -8.49 -15.08
CA GLU A 23 11.09 -8.84 -14.13
C GLU A 23 11.64 -8.90 -12.71
N GLN A 24 12.79 -9.57 -12.50
CA GLN A 24 13.49 -9.59 -11.22
C GLN A 24 13.87 -8.17 -10.76
N LEU A 25 14.36 -7.34 -11.67
CA LEU A 25 14.66 -5.93 -11.35
C LEU A 25 13.38 -5.19 -10.94
N PHE A 26 12.28 -5.39 -11.67
CA PHE A 26 11.02 -4.73 -11.37
C PHE A 26 10.43 -5.19 -10.03
N GLN A 27 10.47 -6.49 -9.73
CA GLN A 27 10.08 -7.03 -8.42
C GLN A 27 10.92 -6.44 -7.28
N ALA A 28 12.23 -6.32 -7.47
CA ALA A 28 13.12 -5.72 -6.46
C ALA A 28 12.82 -4.23 -6.21
N VAL A 29 12.42 -3.49 -7.24
CA VAL A 29 11.96 -2.10 -7.07
C VAL A 29 10.68 -2.05 -6.23
N ILE A 30 9.70 -2.92 -6.52
CA ILE A 30 8.46 -3.01 -5.75
C ILE A 30 8.74 -3.39 -4.29
N GLU A 31 9.57 -4.41 -4.07
CA GLU A 31 9.92 -4.87 -2.73
C GLU A 31 10.57 -3.77 -1.91
N GLN A 32 11.48 -2.98 -2.51
CA GLN A 32 12.09 -1.84 -1.83
C GLN A 32 11.07 -0.75 -1.47
N GLU A 33 10.11 -0.45 -2.36
CA GLU A 33 9.04 0.51 -2.08
C GLU A 33 8.12 0.03 -0.95
N ASP A 34 7.81 -1.27 -0.93
CA ASP A 34 7.02 -1.91 0.12
C ASP A 34 7.76 -1.86 1.46
N GLU A 35 9.05 -2.25 1.49
CA GLU A 35 9.90 -2.22 2.69
C GLU A 35 9.98 -0.83 3.29
N ASN A 36 10.20 0.21 2.47
CA ASN A 36 10.19 1.59 2.93
C ASN A 36 8.84 1.99 3.57
N THR A 37 7.73 1.49 3.01
CA THR A 37 6.40 1.71 3.56
C THR A 37 6.24 0.99 4.90
N TRP A 38 6.75 -0.24 5.02
CA TRP A 38 6.70 -1.01 6.27
C TRP A 38 7.54 -0.44 7.38
N GLU A 39 8.78 -0.04 7.08
CA GLU A 39 9.66 0.60 8.04
C GLU A 39 9.03 1.89 8.57
N ARG A 40 8.42 2.68 7.68
CA ARG A 40 7.69 3.88 8.08
C ARG A 40 6.52 3.53 9.00
N LEU A 41 5.67 2.57 8.66
CA LEU A 41 4.55 2.17 9.50
C LEU A 41 5.00 1.58 10.85
N ALA A 42 6.07 0.78 10.86
CA ALA A 42 6.65 0.21 12.07
C ALA A 42 7.26 1.27 12.99
N SER A 43 7.92 2.29 12.43
CA SER A 43 8.52 3.39 13.19
C SER A 43 7.50 4.25 13.97
N LEU A 44 6.22 4.14 13.62
CA LEU A 44 5.13 4.91 14.22
C LEU A 44 4.55 4.24 15.48
N LYS A 45 4.94 2.98 15.76
CA LYS A 45 4.52 2.26 16.96
C LYS A 45 5.06 2.98 18.22
N GLY A 46 4.15 3.46 19.07
CA GLY A 46 4.48 4.02 20.39
C GLY A 46 5.10 5.43 20.40
N THR A 47 5.23 6.08 19.24
CA THR A 47 5.77 7.45 19.13
C THR A 47 4.68 8.53 19.11
N GLN A 48 3.48 8.17 18.62
CA GLN A 48 2.30 9.04 18.57
C GLN A 48 1.03 8.17 18.50
N PRO A 49 -0.17 8.74 18.74
CA PRO A 49 -1.42 8.01 18.55
C PRO A 49 -1.52 7.43 17.13
N LEU A 50 -1.93 6.17 17.01
CA LEU A 50 -1.94 5.42 15.75
C LEU A 50 -3.06 5.86 14.80
N TRP A 51 -4.17 6.41 15.31
CA TRP A 51 -5.26 6.86 14.43
C TRP A 51 -4.84 8.00 13.49
N PRO A 52 -4.29 9.14 13.97
CA PRO A 52 -3.81 10.20 13.09
C PRO A 52 -2.81 9.74 12.03
N VAL A 53 -1.97 8.75 12.37
CA VAL A 53 -1.03 8.12 11.43
C VAL A 53 -1.77 7.40 10.30
N LEU A 54 -2.69 6.51 10.65
CA LEU A 54 -3.45 5.71 9.68
C LEU A 54 -4.30 6.63 8.81
N GLU A 55 -4.94 7.64 9.41
CA GLU A 55 -5.71 8.65 8.70
C GLU A 55 -4.85 9.40 7.68
N GLN A 56 -3.67 9.89 8.09
CA GLN A 56 -2.76 10.56 7.17
C GLN A 56 -2.33 9.65 6.02
N TYR A 57 -2.04 8.37 6.30
CA TYR A 57 -1.65 7.41 5.27
C TYR A 57 -2.76 7.20 4.23
N ILE A 58 -4.01 7.05 4.67
CA ILE A 58 -5.16 6.88 3.77
C ILE A 58 -5.38 8.13 2.93
N LEU A 59 -5.35 9.32 3.54
CA LEU A 59 -5.64 10.58 2.86
C LEU A 59 -4.48 11.05 1.96
N ALA A 60 -3.25 10.63 2.22
CA ALA A 60 -2.09 10.97 1.39
C ALA A 60 -2.07 10.26 0.02
N SER A 61 -3.00 9.32 -0.21
CA SER A 61 -3.02 8.44 -1.39
C SER A 61 -3.66 9.04 -2.65
N GLU A 62 -3.89 10.36 -2.72
CA GLU A 62 -4.52 10.97 -3.90
C GLU A 62 -3.64 10.85 -5.17
N PRO A 63 -4.13 10.18 -6.24
CA PRO A 63 -3.35 9.90 -7.44
C PRO A 63 -2.98 11.16 -8.24
N ASP A 64 -3.76 12.24 -8.11
CA ASP A 64 -3.51 13.54 -8.75
C ASP A 64 -2.99 14.59 -7.78
N SER A 65 -2.43 14.15 -6.65
CA SER A 65 -1.79 15.06 -5.71
C SER A 65 -0.72 15.87 -6.45
N PRO A 66 -0.77 17.22 -6.42
CA PRO A 66 0.25 18.06 -7.05
C PRO A 66 1.64 17.86 -6.42
N TYR A 67 1.69 17.19 -5.26
CA TYR A 67 2.90 16.82 -4.56
C TYR A 67 3.53 15.50 -5.04
N ASN A 68 2.83 14.69 -5.85
CA ASN A 68 3.35 13.41 -6.37
C ASN A 68 2.80 13.07 -7.78
N PRO A 69 3.09 13.88 -8.82
CA PRO A 69 2.57 13.68 -10.18
C PRO A 69 2.98 12.36 -10.83
N GLU A 70 4.03 11.70 -10.32
CA GLU A 70 4.50 10.40 -10.81
C GLU A 70 3.83 9.21 -10.08
N ALA A 71 3.06 9.45 -9.00
CA ALA A 71 2.36 8.40 -8.27
C ALA A 71 1.38 7.64 -9.16
N SER A 72 0.54 8.36 -9.91
CA SER A 72 -0.45 7.77 -10.80
C SER A 72 0.20 6.84 -11.85
N LYS A 73 1.36 7.23 -12.40
CA LYS A 73 2.11 6.40 -13.35
C LYS A 73 2.68 5.14 -12.68
N ARG A 74 3.30 5.26 -11.50
CA ARG A 74 3.81 4.09 -10.77
C ARG A 74 2.70 3.11 -10.41
N THR A 75 1.57 3.61 -9.89
CA THR A 75 0.38 2.82 -9.59
C THR A 75 -0.15 2.10 -10.83
N SER A 76 -0.19 2.77 -12.00
CA SER A 76 -0.58 2.13 -13.27
C SER A 76 0.28 0.93 -13.61
N VAL A 77 1.62 1.09 -13.53
CA VAL A 77 2.55 0.00 -13.85
C VAL A 77 2.40 -1.17 -12.86
N HIS A 78 2.21 -0.88 -11.57
CA HIS A 78 1.95 -1.93 -10.57
C HIS A 78 0.66 -2.70 -10.87
N VAL A 79 -0.45 -2.00 -11.11
CA VAL A 79 -1.74 -2.63 -11.38
C VAL A 79 -1.68 -3.48 -12.65
N GLU A 80 -1.05 -2.97 -13.72
CA GLU A 80 -0.83 -3.75 -14.94
C GLU A 80 -0.02 -5.02 -14.68
N TYR A 81 1.06 -4.93 -13.92
CA TYR A 81 1.90 -6.07 -13.57
C TYR A 81 1.12 -7.14 -12.77
N VAL A 82 0.32 -6.71 -11.80
CA VAL A 82 -0.53 -7.59 -10.97
C VAL A 82 -1.58 -8.29 -11.83
N ILE A 83 -2.32 -7.56 -12.67
CA ILE A 83 -3.40 -8.11 -13.51
C ILE A 83 -2.86 -9.12 -14.52
N GLN A 84 -1.74 -8.79 -15.17
CA GLN A 84 -1.11 -9.69 -16.14
C GLN A 84 -0.52 -10.94 -15.47
N GLY A 85 -0.26 -10.90 -14.16
CA GLY A 85 0.32 -12.01 -13.40
C GLY A 85 -0.59 -13.18 -13.09
N GLY A 86 -1.91 -13.05 -13.28
CA GLY A 86 -2.86 -14.12 -12.95
C GLY A 86 -2.64 -15.43 -13.71
N HIS A 87 -1.97 -15.38 -14.86
CA HIS A 87 -1.74 -16.54 -15.73
C HIS A 87 -0.32 -17.15 -15.59
N ASP A 88 0.56 -16.49 -14.84
CA ASP A 88 1.94 -16.93 -14.60
C ASP A 88 2.06 -17.43 -13.15
N GLU A 89 2.41 -18.71 -12.98
CA GLU A 89 2.42 -19.33 -11.65
C GLU A 89 3.51 -18.76 -10.72
N GLU A 90 4.67 -18.41 -11.28
CA GLU A 90 5.78 -17.82 -10.53
C GLU A 90 5.40 -16.42 -10.06
N ARG A 91 4.88 -15.58 -10.95
CA ARG A 91 4.41 -14.24 -10.61
C ARG A 91 3.24 -14.28 -9.64
N ARG A 92 2.28 -15.19 -9.82
CA ARG A 92 1.17 -15.37 -8.88
C ARG A 92 1.67 -15.73 -7.48
N THR A 93 2.67 -16.61 -7.39
CA THR A 93 3.28 -16.99 -6.11
C THR A 93 3.96 -15.80 -5.44
N TRP A 94 4.74 -15.02 -6.19
CA TRP A 94 5.37 -13.79 -5.70
C TRP A 94 4.34 -12.76 -5.23
N LEU A 95 3.27 -12.53 -6.01
CA LEU A 95 2.18 -11.62 -5.67
C LEU A 95 1.46 -12.04 -4.37
N LEU A 96 1.22 -13.33 -4.17
CA LEU A 96 0.62 -13.86 -2.94
C LEU A 96 1.53 -13.64 -1.73
N GLN A 97 2.84 -13.90 -1.87
CA GLN A 97 3.80 -13.64 -0.79
C GLN A 97 3.84 -12.16 -0.41
N ARG A 98 3.87 -11.28 -1.42
CA ARG A 98 3.78 -9.83 -1.22
C ARG A 98 2.49 -9.45 -0.49
N TYR A 99 1.34 -9.92 -0.95
CA TYR A 99 0.05 -9.63 -0.31
C TYR A 99 0.00 -10.08 1.15
N GLU A 100 0.49 -11.28 1.48
CA GLU A 100 0.51 -11.74 2.87
C GLU A 100 1.51 -10.96 3.75
N LYS A 101 2.61 -10.44 3.19
CA LYS A 101 3.47 -9.46 3.89
C LYS A 101 2.70 -8.18 4.21
N PHE A 102 1.94 -7.64 3.25
CA PHE A 102 1.05 -6.48 3.45
C PHE A 102 0.05 -6.71 4.58
N VAL A 103 -0.65 -7.84 4.51
CA VAL A 103 -1.65 -8.22 5.52
C VAL A 103 -1.01 -8.32 6.90
N THR A 104 0.13 -9.00 7.00
CA THR A 104 0.84 -9.20 8.27
C THR A 104 1.28 -7.86 8.87
N ALA A 105 1.93 -7.01 8.09
CA ALA A 105 2.45 -5.74 8.59
C ALA A 105 1.35 -4.79 9.07
N LEU A 106 0.26 -4.65 8.31
CA LEU A 106 -0.87 -3.81 8.73
C LEU A 106 -1.59 -4.41 9.95
N LEU A 107 -1.76 -5.73 9.99
CA LEU A 107 -2.36 -6.42 11.12
C LEU A 107 -1.57 -6.17 12.42
N GLU A 108 -0.24 -6.20 12.38
CA GLU A 108 0.60 -5.89 13.53
C GLU A 108 0.42 -4.44 14.03
N VAL A 109 0.26 -3.48 13.13
CA VAL A 109 -0.01 -2.07 13.49
C VAL A 109 -1.35 -1.96 14.20
N LEU A 110 -2.41 -2.59 13.68
CA LEU A 110 -3.73 -2.56 14.30
C LEU A 110 -3.74 -3.30 15.65
N GLN A 111 -3.04 -4.43 15.75
CA GLN A 111 -2.88 -5.18 17.00
C GLN A 111 -2.16 -4.34 18.06
N ALA A 112 -1.12 -3.58 17.68
CA ALA A 112 -0.45 -2.66 18.59
C ALA A 112 -1.42 -1.61 19.16
N GLY A 113 -2.31 -1.06 18.33
CA GLY A 113 -3.32 -0.11 18.80
C GLY A 113 -4.39 -0.71 19.69
N VAL A 114 -4.75 -1.99 19.50
CA VAL A 114 -5.62 -2.70 20.45
C VAL A 114 -4.88 -2.94 21.78
N ALA A 115 -3.61 -3.36 21.72
CA ALA A 115 -2.80 -3.61 22.89
C ALA A 115 -2.54 -2.34 23.74
N SER A 116 -2.52 -1.17 23.11
CA SER A 116 -2.36 0.14 23.77
C SER A 116 -3.67 0.81 24.19
N ASP A 117 -4.83 0.13 24.08
CA ASP A 117 -6.16 0.69 24.37
C ASP A 117 -6.54 1.88 23.45
N GLU A 118 -5.88 2.00 22.30
CA GLU A 118 -6.18 3.03 21.31
C GLU A 118 -7.33 2.62 20.38
N PHE A 119 -7.47 1.32 20.07
CA PHE A 119 -8.50 0.79 19.18
C PHE A 119 -9.43 -0.21 19.88
N HIS A 120 -10.73 -0.11 19.59
CA HIS A 120 -11.79 -0.98 20.09
C HIS A 120 -12.58 -1.57 18.91
N PRO A 121 -11.94 -2.46 18.12
CA PRO A 121 -12.48 -2.88 16.84
C PRO A 121 -13.82 -3.61 16.99
N VAL A 122 -14.76 -3.34 16.08
CA VAL A 122 -16.07 -4.02 16.02
C VAL A 122 -16.12 -5.18 15.03
N LEU A 123 -15.02 -5.37 14.29
CA LEU A 123 -14.82 -6.47 13.36
C LEU A 123 -13.46 -7.14 13.65
N PRO A 124 -13.26 -8.41 13.26
CA PRO A 124 -11.94 -9.03 13.30
C PRO A 124 -10.92 -8.20 12.51
N LEU A 125 -9.72 -7.99 13.09
CA LEU A 125 -8.70 -7.13 12.48
C LEU A 125 -8.25 -7.64 11.10
N ASP A 126 -8.18 -8.95 10.90
CA ASP A 126 -7.84 -9.56 9.62
C ASP A 126 -8.88 -9.24 8.53
N VAL A 127 -10.16 -9.20 8.89
CA VAL A 127 -11.25 -8.78 7.98
C VAL A 127 -11.11 -7.31 7.62
N ILE A 128 -10.83 -6.45 8.60
CA ILE A 128 -10.61 -5.01 8.36
C ILE A 128 -9.43 -4.80 7.40
N VAL A 129 -8.29 -5.45 7.67
CA VAL A 129 -7.08 -5.36 6.84
C VAL A 129 -7.36 -5.77 5.39
N ARG A 130 -7.94 -6.97 5.20
CA ARG A 130 -8.20 -7.50 3.85
C ARG A 130 -9.22 -6.64 3.10
N PHE A 131 -10.25 -6.14 3.79
CA PHE A 131 -11.22 -5.22 3.18
C PHE A 131 -10.59 -3.91 2.73
N VAL A 132 -9.76 -3.29 3.56
CA VAL A 132 -9.08 -2.03 3.24
C VAL A 132 -8.15 -2.19 2.04
N LEU A 133 -7.38 -3.28 2.00
CA LEU A 133 -6.53 -3.59 0.85
C LEU A 133 -7.35 -3.76 -0.43
N SER A 134 -8.41 -4.58 -0.39
CA SER A 134 -9.29 -4.79 -1.55
C SER A 134 -9.97 -3.51 -2.01
N ALA A 135 -10.41 -2.65 -1.09
CA ALA A 135 -11.02 -1.37 -1.42
C ALA A 135 -10.01 -0.42 -2.07
N ASN A 136 -8.79 -0.33 -1.52
CA ASN A 136 -7.71 0.49 -2.08
C ASN A 136 -7.31 0.02 -3.49
N ASP A 137 -7.08 -1.28 -3.66
CA ASP A 137 -6.75 -1.87 -4.97
C ASP A 137 -7.87 -1.63 -6.00
N GLY A 138 -9.13 -1.77 -5.59
CA GLY A 138 -10.30 -1.49 -6.43
C GLY A 138 -10.39 -0.03 -6.86
N MET A 139 -10.12 0.91 -5.95
CA MET A 139 -10.05 2.34 -6.28
C MET A 139 -8.91 2.63 -7.26
N ASN A 140 -7.69 2.12 -7.01
CA ASN A 140 -6.55 2.31 -7.90
C ASN A 140 -6.82 1.78 -9.32
N LEU A 141 -7.39 0.58 -9.43
CA LEU A 141 -7.80 0.02 -10.70
C LEU A 141 -8.83 0.92 -11.42
N SER A 142 -9.80 1.43 -10.67
CA SER A 142 -10.86 2.28 -11.20
C SER A 142 -10.33 3.65 -11.66
N VAL A 143 -9.34 4.22 -10.97
CA VAL A 143 -8.64 5.44 -11.41
C VAL A 143 -7.92 5.21 -12.73
N ILE A 144 -7.23 4.09 -12.88
CA ILE A 144 -6.51 3.77 -14.13
C ILE A 144 -7.51 3.57 -15.28
N ALA A 145 -8.65 2.92 -15.01
CA ALA A 145 -9.64 2.62 -16.03
C ALA A 145 -10.49 3.82 -16.47
N ALA A 146 -10.87 4.71 -15.54
CA ALA A 146 -11.87 5.75 -15.77
C ALA A 146 -11.43 7.17 -15.38
N GLY A 147 -10.29 7.33 -14.69
CA GLY A 147 -9.84 8.60 -14.12
C GLY A 147 -10.43 8.87 -12.73
N SER A 148 -9.71 9.65 -11.92
CA SER A 148 -10.05 9.97 -10.53
C SER A 148 -11.37 10.74 -10.38
N GLU A 149 -11.68 11.65 -11.30
CA GLU A 149 -12.91 12.45 -11.31
C GLU A 149 -14.14 11.57 -11.56
N ALA A 150 -14.07 10.67 -12.56
CA ALA A 150 -15.19 9.83 -12.96
C ALA A 150 -15.64 8.88 -11.85
N ILE A 151 -14.70 8.48 -10.97
CA ILE A 151 -14.97 7.55 -9.88
C ILE A 151 -15.16 8.28 -8.54
N ASP A 152 -15.05 9.60 -8.49
CA ASP A 152 -15.12 10.39 -7.25
C ASP A 152 -14.10 9.89 -6.19
N TYR A 153 -12.83 9.74 -6.59
CA TYR A 153 -11.77 9.13 -5.77
C TYR A 153 -11.65 9.77 -4.38
N ALA A 154 -11.77 11.10 -4.30
CA ALA A 154 -11.70 11.84 -3.05
C ALA A 154 -12.80 11.41 -2.06
N ARG A 155 -14.06 11.28 -2.53
CA ARG A 155 -15.15 10.82 -1.66
C ARG A 155 -15.04 9.33 -1.33
N GLN A 156 -14.54 8.50 -2.24
CA GLN A 156 -14.28 7.09 -1.90
C GLN A 156 -13.17 6.94 -0.85
N THR A 157 -12.12 7.76 -0.93
CA THR A 157 -11.04 7.80 0.07
C THR A 157 -11.56 8.24 1.44
N GLN A 158 -12.44 9.26 1.47
CA GLN A 158 -13.14 9.67 2.70
C GLN A 158 -14.02 8.54 3.25
N ALA A 159 -14.77 7.84 2.39
CA ALA A 159 -15.59 6.71 2.80
C ALA A 159 -14.75 5.55 3.36
N LEU A 160 -13.60 5.25 2.78
CA LEU A 160 -12.66 4.25 3.29
C LEU A 160 -12.11 4.64 4.67
N ARG A 161 -11.74 5.91 4.84
CA ARG A 161 -11.31 6.46 6.14
C ARG A 161 -12.41 6.34 7.18
N ASP A 162 -13.65 6.72 6.83
CA ASP A 162 -14.79 6.65 7.74
C ASP A 162 -15.13 5.21 8.12
N PHE A 163 -15.12 4.29 7.15
CA PHE A 163 -15.23 2.86 7.42
C PHE A 163 -14.19 2.41 8.45
N LEU A 164 -12.92 2.77 8.25
CA LEU A 164 -11.84 2.43 9.19
C LEU A 164 -12.04 3.04 10.57
N PHE A 165 -12.49 4.29 10.65
CA PHE A 165 -12.79 4.95 11.92
C PHE A 165 -13.87 4.19 12.69
N TYR A 166 -14.98 3.85 12.03
CA TYR A 166 -16.06 3.09 12.66
C TYR A 166 -15.66 1.65 12.99
N ALA A 167 -14.89 1.00 12.13
CA ALA A 167 -14.45 -0.37 12.30
C ALA A 167 -13.44 -0.52 13.46
N LEU A 168 -12.55 0.45 13.65
CA LEU A 168 -11.51 0.43 14.69
C LEU A 168 -11.92 1.12 15.99
N ARG A 169 -12.91 2.03 15.96
CA ARG A 169 -13.35 2.86 17.10
C ARG A 169 -12.17 3.44 17.88
N PRO A 170 -11.36 4.30 17.25
CA PRO A 170 -10.21 4.88 17.92
C PRO A 170 -10.65 5.73 19.11
N LYS A 171 -9.88 5.66 20.19
CA LYS A 171 -10.08 6.48 21.38
C LYS A 171 -9.79 7.94 21.03
N THR A 172 -10.84 8.72 20.83
CA THR A 172 -10.72 10.18 20.65
C THR A 172 -10.55 10.83 22.03
N GLU A 173 -9.82 11.95 22.10
CA GLU A 173 -9.52 12.67 23.35
C GLU A 173 -10.76 13.06 24.19
N ASN A 174 -11.98 12.89 23.66
CA ASN A 174 -13.26 13.19 24.32
C ASN A 174 -14.09 11.96 24.73
N SER A 175 -13.56 10.73 24.68
CA SER A 175 -14.30 9.55 25.15
C SER A 175 -14.21 9.43 26.68
N PRO A 176 -15.33 9.49 27.43
CA PRO A 176 -15.30 9.39 28.88
C PRO A 176 -14.79 8.01 29.32
N ARG A 177 -13.92 8.03 30.35
CA ARG A 177 -13.39 6.84 31.03
C ARG A 177 -14.48 6.07 31.76
#